data_AF-A0A9N7AT85-F1
#
_entry.id   AF-A0A9N7AT85-F1
#
_cell.length_a   1.000
_cell.length_b   1.000
_cell.length_c   1.000
_cell.angle_alpha   90.00
_cell.angle_beta   90.00
_cell.angle_gamma   90.00
#
_symmetry.space_group_name_H-M   'P 1'
#
loop_
_entity.id
_entity.type
_entity.pdbx_description
1 polymer ?
#
loop_
_entity_poly.entity_id
_entity_poly.type
_entity_poly.pdbx_seq_one_letter_code
_entity_poly.pdbx_strand_id
1 'polypeptide(L)'
;MIDNAWDLETKQLNKLDVITNEHNFITVNKAFEKRNLDSYIKTSKFTLVIGPNKQASYTFNYQNDPVVNNIKVNKVEQYSNKHAIRVEFDQKVDDLKIGNFNISNALINKIEQQDKSYILYLDHFSSYDNVEVKLESIKKKDYKFIINTNNKVLFNIQNHKRPEAQIQLLDNNSIKIINQLDNLEYNFNNTSWKDVPKDFIIPDAILGKLNIRYKASDNKLSSDTQTIILTRSQIPTNHNIKVFNKTLTGVDDKMQYRLKNQNSTWINITNNKIQKLESGTYEIRVKPNKTALASEIVEITIN
;
A
#
# COMPACT_ATOMS: atom_id res chain seq x y z
N MET A 1 -11.24 17.82 15.13
CA MET A 1 -11.22 19.30 15.07
C MET A 1 -12.06 19.90 16.19
N ILE A 2 -13.40 19.81 16.15
CA ILE A 2 -14.29 20.33 17.21
C ILE A 2 -13.83 19.87 18.60
N ASP A 3 -13.70 18.55 18.77
CA ASP A 3 -13.29 17.95 20.03
C ASP A 3 -11.91 18.43 20.52
N ASN A 4 -10.98 18.74 19.62
CA ASN A 4 -9.65 19.24 20.00
C ASN A 4 -9.63 20.72 20.39
N ALA A 5 -10.59 21.49 19.88
CA ALA A 5 -10.76 22.91 20.17
C ALA A 5 -11.61 23.17 21.44
N TRP A 6 -12.21 22.13 22.01
CA TRP A 6 -12.88 22.20 23.30
C TRP A 6 -11.87 22.48 24.42
N ASP A 7 -12.14 23.52 25.19
CA ASP A 7 -11.39 23.89 26.38
C ASP A 7 -12.04 23.24 27.61
N LEU A 8 -11.26 22.44 28.33
CA LEU A 8 -11.73 21.71 29.52
C LEU A 8 -11.78 22.57 30.78
N GLU A 9 -10.98 23.64 30.85
CA GLU A 9 -10.94 24.54 32.01
C GLU A 9 -12.14 25.48 31.98
N THR A 10 -12.36 26.13 30.85
CA THR A 10 -13.51 27.02 30.67
C THR A 10 -14.80 26.28 30.33
N LYS A 11 -14.68 25.00 29.93
CA LYS A 11 -15.78 24.19 29.38
C LYS A 11 -16.48 24.92 28.23
N GLN A 12 -15.68 25.55 27.38
CA GLN A 12 -16.15 26.29 26.22
C GLN A 12 -15.48 25.84 24.93
N LEU A 13 -16.22 25.95 23.83
CA LEU A 13 -15.68 26.08 22.48
C LEU A 13 -15.89 27.52 22.05
N ASN A 14 -14.85 28.36 22.12
CA ASN A 14 -15.01 29.79 21.81
C ASN A 14 -14.99 30.06 20.30
N LYS A 15 -14.03 29.45 19.61
CA LYS A 15 -13.80 29.64 18.18
C LYS A 15 -13.37 28.32 17.55
N LEU A 16 -13.82 28.09 16.33
CA LEU A 16 -13.32 27.01 15.49
C LEU A 16 -13.10 27.51 14.08
N ASP A 17 -11.88 27.33 13.58
CA ASP A 17 -11.54 27.54 12.18
C ASP A 17 -11.45 26.17 11.49
N VAL A 18 -12.15 26.01 10.37
CA VAL A 18 -12.07 24.79 9.54
C VAL A 18 -11.80 25.16 8.10
N ILE A 19 -10.93 24.39 7.45
CA ILE A 19 -10.73 24.43 6.01
C ILE A 19 -11.67 23.39 5.41
N THR A 20 -12.59 23.83 4.56
CA THR A 20 -13.61 22.98 3.93
C THR A 20 -13.88 23.44 2.50
N ASN A 21 -14.67 22.70 1.73
CA ASN A 21 -15.24 23.17 0.47
C ASN A 21 -16.77 23.25 0.59
N GLU A 22 -17.43 23.77 -0.44
CA GLU A 22 -18.88 23.98 -0.45
C GLU A 22 -19.66 22.67 -0.21
N HIS A 23 -19.19 21.55 -0.76
CA HIS A 23 -19.83 20.24 -0.60
C HIS A 23 -19.73 19.69 0.83
N ASN A 24 -18.66 20.02 1.54
CA ASN A 24 -18.38 19.48 2.88
C ASN A 24 -18.97 20.33 4.03
N PHE A 25 -19.58 21.48 3.73
CA PHE A 25 -20.18 22.35 4.74
C PHE A 25 -21.31 21.67 5.53
N ILE A 26 -22.15 20.88 4.85
CA ILE A 26 -23.22 20.11 5.48
C ILE A 26 -22.64 19.14 6.52
N THR A 27 -21.50 18.52 6.23
CA THR A 27 -20.82 17.60 7.15
C THR A 27 -20.33 18.31 8.41
N VAL A 28 -19.84 19.56 8.27
CA VAL A 28 -19.43 20.38 9.42
C VAL A 28 -20.63 20.72 10.30
N ASN A 29 -21.75 21.17 9.70
CA ASN A 29 -22.96 21.49 10.47
C ASN A 29 -23.54 20.27 11.19
N LYS A 30 -23.63 19.12 10.51
CA LYS A 30 -24.02 17.85 11.14
C LYS A 30 -23.11 17.46 12.30
N ALA A 31 -21.82 17.80 12.23
CA ALA A 31 -20.90 17.55 13.33
C ALA A 31 -21.15 18.47 14.53
N PHE A 32 -21.60 19.71 14.32
CA PHE A 32 -22.06 20.60 15.41
C PHE A 32 -23.34 20.10 16.04
N GLU A 33 -24.35 19.74 15.24
CA GLU A 33 -25.61 19.17 15.72
C GLU A 33 -25.37 17.92 16.57
N LYS A 34 -24.52 16.99 16.08
CA LYS A 34 -24.15 15.78 16.83
C LYS A 34 -23.59 16.10 18.21
N ARG A 35 -22.95 17.27 18.37
CA ARG A 35 -22.29 17.71 19.62
C ARG A 35 -23.09 18.80 20.34
N ASN A 36 -24.34 19.02 19.97
CA ASN A 36 -25.25 20.02 20.55
C ASN A 36 -24.62 21.43 20.57
N LEU A 37 -23.95 21.82 19.48
CA LEU A 37 -23.27 23.11 19.32
C LEU A 37 -23.97 24.05 18.36
N ASP A 38 -24.91 23.54 17.57
CA ASP A 38 -25.64 24.26 16.52
C ASP A 38 -26.38 25.49 17.07
N SER A 39 -27.08 25.34 18.20
CA SER A 39 -27.77 26.45 18.89
C SER A 39 -26.83 27.49 19.52
N TYR A 40 -25.55 27.14 19.68
CA TYR A 40 -24.54 28.03 20.24
C TYR A 40 -23.74 28.78 19.18
N ILE A 41 -23.93 28.52 17.88
CA ILE A 41 -23.21 29.25 16.83
C ILE A 41 -23.66 30.72 16.86
N LYS A 42 -22.76 31.62 17.23
CA LYS A 42 -23.00 33.06 17.28
C LYS A 42 -22.83 33.70 15.91
N THR A 43 -21.71 33.41 15.26
CA THR A 43 -21.41 33.89 13.90
C THR A 43 -20.66 32.82 13.13
N SER A 44 -20.90 32.79 11.81
CA SER A 44 -20.07 32.08 10.84
C SER A 44 -19.57 33.06 9.80
N LYS A 45 -18.27 32.99 9.47
CA LYS A 45 -17.64 33.82 8.44
C LYS A 45 -16.88 32.95 7.47
N PHE A 46 -16.92 33.31 6.20
CA PHE A 46 -16.21 32.62 5.14
C PHE A 46 -15.24 33.59 4.49
N THR A 47 -13.96 33.25 4.49
CA THR A 47 -12.99 34.01 3.70
C THR A 47 -12.95 33.41 2.30
N LEU A 48 -13.18 34.26 1.29
CA LEU A 48 -13.00 33.93 -0.12
C LEU A 48 -11.50 33.79 -0.39
N VAL A 49 -10.98 32.58 -0.22
CA VAL A 49 -9.65 32.22 -0.73
C VAL A 49 -9.83 31.79 -2.18
N ILE A 50 -8.99 32.29 -3.09
CA ILE A 50 -9.00 31.86 -4.48
C ILE A 50 -8.60 30.38 -4.51
N GLY A 51 -9.58 29.50 -4.75
CA GLY A 51 -9.38 28.05 -4.77
C GLY A 51 -10.61 27.26 -4.31
N PRO A 52 -10.59 25.92 -4.45
CA PRO A 52 -11.72 25.06 -4.09
C PRO A 52 -11.94 24.94 -2.57
N ASN A 53 -10.93 25.23 -1.75
CA ASN A 53 -11.00 25.18 -0.30
C ASN A 53 -11.19 26.60 0.28
N LYS A 54 -12.18 26.75 1.15
CA LYS A 54 -12.51 27.98 1.87
C LYS A 54 -12.30 27.76 3.37
N GLN A 55 -11.84 28.79 4.06
CA GLN A 55 -11.83 28.78 5.52
C GLN A 55 -13.20 29.26 6.02
N ALA A 56 -13.81 28.45 6.86
CA ALA A 56 -15.01 28.79 7.62
C ALA A 56 -14.62 28.99 9.09
N SER A 57 -14.89 30.18 9.60
CA SER A 57 -14.63 30.57 10.98
C SER A 57 -15.94 30.66 11.74
N TYR A 58 -16.05 29.91 12.83
CA TYR A 58 -17.20 29.90 13.72
C TYR A 58 -16.81 30.48 15.07
N THR A 59 -17.66 31.33 15.62
CA THR A 59 -17.62 31.75 17.02
C THR A 59 -18.87 31.28 17.71
N PHE A 60 -18.77 30.86 18.97
CA PHE A 60 -19.90 30.34 19.70
C PHE A 60 -20.26 31.26 20.89
N ASN A 61 -21.54 31.29 21.22
CA ASN A 61 -22.06 31.83 22.46
C ASN A 61 -21.66 30.92 23.62
N TYR A 62 -21.72 31.45 24.84
CA TYR A 62 -21.46 30.70 26.06
C TYR A 62 -22.32 29.41 26.11
N GLN A 63 -21.66 28.29 26.37
CA GLN A 63 -22.30 26.99 26.56
C GLN A 63 -22.49 26.78 28.06
N ASN A 64 -23.74 26.62 28.50
CA ASN A 64 -24.19 26.67 29.90
C ASN A 64 -23.57 25.57 30.78
N ASP A 65 -22.29 25.74 31.16
CA ASP A 65 -21.48 24.89 32.04
C ASP A 65 -21.83 23.39 31.94
N PRO A 66 -21.54 22.76 30.77
CA PRO A 66 -21.98 21.39 30.54
C PRO A 66 -21.37 20.41 31.54
N VAL A 67 -22.13 19.36 31.86
CA VAL A 67 -21.66 18.24 32.68
C VAL A 67 -20.47 17.58 31.97
N VAL A 68 -19.35 17.48 32.66
CA VAL A 68 -18.13 16.85 32.14
C VAL A 68 -18.00 15.45 32.72
N ASN A 69 -17.96 14.45 31.84
CA ASN A 69 -17.74 13.05 32.21
C ASN A 69 -16.24 12.80 32.39
N ASN A 70 -15.84 12.42 33.60
CA ASN A 70 -14.45 12.05 33.89
C ASN A 70 -14.20 10.59 33.50
N ILE A 71 -13.21 10.36 32.64
CA ILE A 71 -12.80 9.04 32.16
C ILE A 71 -11.36 8.81 32.59
N LYS A 72 -11.08 7.70 33.26
CA LYS A 72 -9.70 7.34 33.61
C LYS A 72 -9.10 6.46 32.52
N VAL A 73 -7.88 6.78 32.10
CA VAL A 73 -7.07 5.89 31.27
C VAL A 73 -6.33 4.93 32.20
N ASN A 74 -6.76 3.69 32.21
CA ASN A 74 -6.21 2.64 33.06
C ASN A 74 -4.87 2.15 32.53
N LYS A 75 -4.76 1.98 31.21
CA LYS A 75 -3.60 1.35 30.60
C LYS A 75 -3.32 1.90 29.20
N VAL A 76 -2.04 2.07 28.89
CA VAL A 76 -1.53 2.36 27.55
C VAL A 76 -0.38 1.39 27.31
N GLU A 77 -0.53 0.50 26.34
CA GLU A 77 0.47 -0.53 26.06
C GLU A 77 0.54 -0.93 24.59
N GLN A 78 1.62 -1.61 24.20
CA GLN A 78 1.71 -2.18 22.86
C GLN A 78 0.67 -3.28 22.68
N TYR A 79 -0.04 -3.25 21.55
CA TYR A 79 -1.06 -4.24 21.24
C TYR A 79 -0.46 -5.40 20.43
N SER A 80 -0.41 -6.59 21.04
CA SER A 80 -0.11 -7.87 20.36
C SER A 80 1.17 -7.87 19.51
N ASN A 81 2.24 -7.23 20.00
CA ASN A 81 3.51 -7.04 19.26
C ASN A 81 3.37 -6.37 17.88
N LYS A 82 2.27 -5.66 17.64
CA LYS A 82 2.04 -4.89 16.41
C LYS A 82 2.57 -3.47 16.58
N HIS A 83 2.68 -2.72 15.49
CA HIS A 83 2.77 -1.26 15.45
C HIS A 83 1.41 -0.65 15.84
N ALA A 84 0.97 -0.95 17.06
CA ALA A 84 -0.31 -0.48 17.58
C ALA A 84 -0.26 -0.30 19.09
N ILE A 85 -1.05 0.64 19.60
CA ILE A 85 -1.22 0.92 21.03
C ILE A 85 -2.65 0.54 21.43
N ARG A 86 -2.80 -0.19 22.53
CA ARG A 86 -4.07 -0.35 23.23
C ARG A 86 -4.19 0.71 24.31
N VAL A 87 -5.27 1.47 24.26
CA VAL A 87 -5.67 2.45 25.29
C VAL A 87 -6.92 1.92 25.97
N GLU A 88 -6.84 1.60 27.26
CA GLU A 88 -7.95 1.05 28.05
C GLU A 88 -8.51 2.09 29.03
N PHE A 89 -9.83 2.21 29.07
CA PHE A 89 -10.56 3.11 29.97
C PHE A 89 -11.24 2.38 31.13
N ASP A 90 -11.60 3.10 32.18
CA ASP A 90 -12.41 2.60 33.30
C ASP A 90 -13.86 2.26 32.91
N GLN A 91 -14.38 2.99 31.92
CA GLN A 91 -15.71 2.82 31.36
C GLN A 91 -15.71 2.97 29.85
N LYS A 92 -16.75 2.45 29.20
CA LYS A 92 -16.89 2.50 27.75
C LYS A 92 -17.19 3.92 27.30
N VAL A 93 -16.46 4.38 26.27
CA VAL A 93 -16.70 5.69 25.62
C VAL A 93 -16.85 5.46 24.13
N ASP A 94 -18.04 5.71 23.60
CA ASP A 94 -18.34 5.50 22.18
C ASP A 94 -17.96 6.71 21.34
N ASP A 95 -17.86 6.54 20.01
CA ASP A 95 -17.59 7.61 19.03
C ASP A 95 -16.30 8.40 19.34
N LEU A 96 -15.22 7.71 19.73
CA LEU A 96 -13.87 8.25 19.57
C LEU A 96 -13.36 7.88 18.17
N LYS A 97 -12.65 8.82 17.56
CA LYS A 97 -12.08 8.77 16.22
C LYS A 97 -10.59 9.06 16.30
N ILE A 98 -9.86 8.81 15.22
CA ILE A 98 -8.41 9.10 15.11
C ILE A 98 -8.08 10.48 15.69
N GLY A 99 -8.81 11.52 15.26
CA GLY A 99 -8.57 12.89 15.70
C GLY A 99 -8.92 13.20 17.17
N ASN A 100 -9.44 12.25 17.94
CA ASN A 100 -9.63 12.41 19.38
C ASN A 100 -8.37 12.04 20.18
N PHE A 101 -7.47 11.23 19.60
CA PHE A 101 -6.24 10.80 20.24
C PHE A 101 -5.08 11.64 19.71
N ASN A 102 -4.41 12.36 20.60
CA ASN A 102 -3.22 13.13 20.27
C ASN A 102 -2.01 12.34 20.73
N ILE A 103 -1.17 11.93 19.78
CA ILE A 103 0.07 11.18 20.04
C ILE A 103 1.28 11.92 19.46
N SER A 104 2.47 11.60 19.95
CA SER A 104 3.75 12.06 19.38
C SER A 104 4.57 10.89 18.84
N ASN A 105 5.50 11.18 17.92
CA ASN A 105 6.45 10.24 17.29
C ASN A 105 5.86 9.16 16.37
N ALA A 106 4.55 9.17 16.11
CA ALA A 106 3.90 8.37 15.07
C ALA A 106 2.59 9.05 14.64
N LEU A 107 2.00 8.58 13.54
CA LEU A 107 0.64 8.92 13.13
C LEU A 107 -0.29 7.72 13.38
N ILE A 108 -1.58 8.00 13.53
CA ILE A 108 -2.62 6.97 13.70
C ILE A 108 -3.28 6.78 12.35
N ASN A 109 -3.07 5.61 11.75
CA ASN A 109 -3.67 5.24 10.46
C ASN A 109 -5.13 4.78 10.63
N LYS A 110 -5.39 3.99 11.67
CA LYS A 110 -6.69 3.36 11.93
C LYS A 110 -6.92 3.22 13.43
N ILE A 111 -8.19 3.26 13.82
CA ILE A 111 -8.59 2.87 15.18
C ILE A 111 -9.66 1.77 15.15
N GLU A 112 -9.75 1.02 16.25
CA GLU A 112 -10.75 -0.01 16.49
C GLU A 112 -11.17 0.01 17.96
N GLN A 113 -12.47 0.01 18.24
CA GLN A 113 -12.97 -0.07 19.62
C GLN A 113 -13.17 -1.54 20.01
N GLN A 114 -12.64 -1.92 21.17
CA GLN A 114 -12.82 -3.22 21.80
C GLN A 114 -13.34 -3.01 23.22
N ASP A 115 -14.66 -3.05 23.38
CA ASP A 115 -15.34 -2.76 24.65
C ASP A 115 -14.94 -1.39 25.24
N LYS A 116 -14.22 -1.37 26.37
CA LYS A 116 -13.68 -0.16 27.03
C LYS A 116 -12.32 0.28 26.50
N SER A 117 -11.77 -0.41 25.50
CA SER A 117 -10.46 -0.13 24.92
C SER A 117 -10.57 0.39 23.50
N TYR A 118 -9.54 1.14 23.09
CA TYR A 118 -9.30 1.50 21.69
C TYR A 118 -7.92 1.01 21.28
N ILE A 119 -7.85 0.35 20.11
CA ILE A 119 -6.60 -0.03 19.46
C ILE A 119 -6.27 1.05 18.43
N LEU A 120 -5.12 1.69 18.58
CA LEU A 120 -4.60 2.72 17.69
C LEU A 120 -3.51 2.08 16.83
N TYR A 121 -3.81 1.81 15.56
CA TYR A 121 -2.84 1.29 14.61
C TYR A 121 -1.99 2.43 14.06
N LEU A 122 -0.68 2.30 14.20
CA LEU A 122 0.28 3.37 13.98
C LEU A 122 1.01 3.20 12.64
N ASP A 123 1.37 4.33 12.05
CA ASP A 123 2.24 4.44 10.89
C ASP A 123 3.12 5.69 10.99
N HIS A 124 3.96 5.95 9.97
CA HIS A 124 4.80 7.16 9.87
C HIS A 124 5.54 7.51 11.17
N PHE A 125 6.24 6.53 11.75
CA PHE A 125 7.08 6.75 12.93
C PHE A 125 8.15 7.81 12.65
N SER A 126 8.52 8.58 13.68
CA SER A 126 9.47 9.69 13.53
C SER A 126 10.89 9.26 13.17
N SER A 127 11.25 8.00 13.45
CA SER A 127 12.56 7.41 13.14
C SER A 127 12.48 5.87 13.09
N TYR A 128 13.61 5.23 12.78
CA TYR A 128 13.79 3.78 12.87
C TYR A 128 14.31 3.38 14.26
N ASP A 129 14.39 2.07 14.51
CA ASP A 129 14.83 1.46 15.77
C ASP A 129 13.94 1.86 16.94
N ASN A 130 14.52 2.25 18.08
CA ASN A 130 13.77 2.51 19.31
C ASN A 130 13.03 3.86 19.23
N VAL A 131 11.71 3.80 19.09
CA VAL A 131 10.81 4.96 19.06
C VAL A 131 9.87 4.91 20.24
N GLU A 132 9.91 5.94 21.09
CA GLU A 132 8.95 6.12 22.18
C GLU A 132 7.74 6.91 21.68
N VAL A 133 6.60 6.23 21.52
CA VAL A 133 5.33 6.87 21.17
C VAL A 133 4.59 7.22 22.45
N LYS A 134 4.19 8.49 22.60
CA LYS A 134 3.50 8.98 23.78
C LYS A 134 2.07 9.39 23.44
N LEU A 135 1.12 8.93 24.26
CA LEU A 135 -0.26 9.44 24.26
C LEU A 135 -0.31 10.76 25.03
N GLU A 136 -0.32 11.87 24.31
CA GLU A 136 -0.27 13.22 24.89
C GLU A 136 -1.60 13.61 25.53
N SER A 137 -2.70 13.36 24.83
CA SER A 137 -4.04 13.64 25.35
C SER A 137 -5.11 12.89 24.56
N ILE A 138 -6.29 12.78 25.17
CA ILE A 138 -7.52 12.41 24.47
C ILE A 138 -8.48 13.57 24.67
N LYS A 139 -9.08 14.04 23.58
CA LYS A 139 -10.02 15.16 23.62
C LYS A 139 -11.35 14.78 23.01
N LYS A 140 -12.43 15.07 23.74
CA LYS A 140 -13.82 14.95 23.29
C LYS A 140 -14.66 15.97 24.06
N LYS A 141 -15.54 16.70 23.37
CA LYS A 141 -16.47 17.64 24.00
C LYS A 141 -17.26 16.93 25.10
N ASP A 142 -17.38 17.55 26.27
CA ASP A 142 -18.07 17.05 27.47
C ASP A 142 -17.38 15.86 28.18
N TYR A 143 -16.13 15.54 27.82
CA TYR A 143 -15.34 14.50 28.48
C TYR A 143 -13.98 15.02 28.95
N LYS A 144 -13.56 14.63 30.14
CA LYS A 144 -12.20 14.84 30.66
C LYS A 144 -11.51 13.50 30.82
N PHE A 145 -10.50 13.25 29.98
CA PHE A 145 -9.67 12.06 30.07
C PHE A 145 -8.50 12.30 31.02
N ILE A 146 -8.37 11.43 32.02
CA ILE A 146 -7.37 11.51 33.07
C ILE A 146 -6.32 10.42 32.79
N ILE A 147 -5.12 10.82 32.40
CA ILE A 147 -4.00 9.92 32.08
C ILE A 147 -3.05 9.90 33.28
N ASN A 148 -3.24 8.92 34.17
CA ASN A 148 -2.46 8.82 35.43
C ASN A 148 -1.34 7.77 35.38
N THR A 149 -1.25 6.98 34.31
CA THR A 149 -0.32 5.86 34.16
C THR A 149 0.77 6.16 33.14
N ASN A 150 1.73 5.24 32.99
CA ASN A 150 2.72 5.31 31.91
C ASN A 150 2.00 5.40 30.56
N ASN A 151 2.13 6.54 29.89
CA ASN A 151 1.47 6.86 28.62
C ASN A 151 2.41 6.75 27.43
N LYS A 152 3.55 6.08 27.62
CA LYS A 152 4.60 5.88 26.63
C LYS A 152 4.72 4.41 26.29
N VAL A 153 4.84 4.12 25.00
CA VAL A 153 5.05 2.77 24.47
C VAL A 153 6.29 2.80 23.59
N LEU A 154 7.26 1.95 23.92
CA LEU A 154 8.47 1.79 23.13
C LEU A 154 8.22 0.80 21.99
N PHE A 155 8.56 1.21 20.77
CA PHE A 155 8.54 0.34 19.60
C PHE A 155 9.96 0.20 19.06
N ASN A 156 10.28 -0.99 18.52
CA ASN A 156 11.47 -1.20 17.71
C ASN A 156 11.05 -1.25 16.24
N ILE A 157 11.23 -0.14 15.53
CA ILE A 157 10.78 0.07 14.16
C ILE A 157 11.84 -0.43 13.19
N GLN A 158 11.54 -1.55 12.53
CA GLN A 158 12.45 -2.20 11.61
C GLN A 158 11.79 -2.46 10.26
N ASN A 159 12.59 -2.41 9.21
CA ASN A 159 12.17 -2.86 7.88
C ASN A 159 12.29 -4.38 7.78
N HIS A 160 11.49 -4.97 6.90
CA HIS A 160 11.85 -6.28 6.35
C HIS A 160 13.20 -6.21 5.64
N LYS A 161 13.95 -7.32 5.64
CA LYS A 161 15.18 -7.40 4.85
C LYS A 161 14.81 -7.34 3.36
N ARG A 162 15.66 -6.73 2.54
CA ARG A 162 15.49 -6.74 1.08
C ARG A 162 15.31 -8.19 0.60
N PRO A 163 14.32 -8.50 -0.26
CA PRO A 163 14.16 -9.85 -0.77
C PRO A 163 15.31 -10.22 -1.70
N GLU A 164 15.54 -11.52 -1.81
CA GLU A 164 16.40 -12.13 -2.82
C GLU A 164 15.55 -13.01 -3.74
N ALA A 165 14.49 -12.42 -4.30
CA ALA A 165 13.59 -13.10 -5.22
C ALA A 165 14.37 -13.58 -6.45
N GLN A 166 14.23 -14.88 -6.73
CA GLN A 166 14.71 -15.49 -7.95
C GLN A 166 13.53 -15.63 -8.90
N ILE A 167 13.72 -15.23 -10.16
CA ILE A 167 12.66 -15.27 -11.16
C ILE A 167 12.98 -16.24 -12.30
N GLN A 168 11.92 -16.75 -12.91
CA GLN A 168 11.93 -17.48 -14.16
C GLN A 168 10.90 -16.86 -15.09
N LEU A 169 11.34 -16.43 -16.27
CA LEU A 169 10.44 -16.01 -17.34
C LEU A 169 9.90 -17.25 -18.05
N LEU A 170 8.57 -17.39 -18.11
CA LEU A 170 7.92 -18.60 -18.65
C LEU A 170 7.65 -18.47 -20.15
N ASP A 171 7.28 -17.27 -20.61
CA ASP A 171 6.87 -17.01 -22.00
C ASP A 171 7.23 -15.57 -22.46
N ASN A 172 6.33 -14.92 -23.23
CA ASN A 172 6.50 -13.56 -23.74
C ASN A 172 6.16 -12.47 -22.73
N ASN A 173 5.42 -12.79 -21.66
CA ASN A 173 4.88 -11.79 -20.76
C ASN A 173 4.59 -12.31 -19.33
N SER A 174 5.09 -13.47 -18.92
CA SER A 174 4.85 -13.99 -17.57
C SER A 174 6.11 -14.38 -16.81
N ILE A 175 6.08 -14.14 -15.50
CA ILE A 175 7.22 -14.30 -14.59
C ILE A 175 6.79 -15.13 -13.38
N LYS A 176 7.55 -16.18 -13.08
CA LYS A 176 7.39 -16.98 -11.87
C LYS A 176 8.50 -16.65 -10.87
N ILE A 177 8.14 -16.46 -9.60
CA ILE A 177 9.12 -16.44 -8.50
C ILE A 177 9.39 -17.88 -8.08
N ILE A 178 10.66 -18.32 -8.11
CA ILE A 178 11.02 -19.73 -7.98
C ILE A 178 11.46 -20.16 -6.57
N ASN A 179 11.88 -19.21 -5.73
CA ASN A 179 12.36 -19.50 -4.37
C ASN A 179 11.29 -19.36 -3.28
N GLN A 180 10.00 -19.52 -3.64
CA GLN A 180 8.86 -19.64 -2.72
C GLN A 180 8.79 -18.58 -1.60
N LEU A 181 9.18 -17.34 -1.91
CA LEU A 181 9.02 -16.22 -0.98
C LEU A 181 7.53 -15.84 -0.88
N ASP A 182 7.10 -15.41 0.30
CA ASP A 182 5.74 -14.96 0.60
C ASP A 182 5.68 -13.47 0.99
N ASN A 183 4.47 -12.94 1.13
CA ASN A 183 4.23 -11.55 1.52
C ASN A 183 4.99 -10.51 0.66
N LEU A 184 5.16 -10.80 -0.62
CA LEU A 184 5.80 -9.91 -1.58
C LEU A 184 4.78 -9.05 -2.30
N GLU A 185 5.25 -7.92 -2.80
CA GLU A 185 4.58 -7.13 -3.82
C GLU A 185 5.56 -6.75 -4.92
N TYR A 186 5.03 -6.53 -6.12
CA TYR A 186 5.80 -6.19 -7.30
C TYR A 186 5.29 -4.91 -7.96
N ASN A 187 6.17 -4.27 -8.73
CA ASN A 187 5.88 -3.05 -9.45
C ASN A 187 6.71 -3.02 -10.74
N PHE A 188 6.08 -2.69 -11.86
CA PHE A 188 6.80 -2.42 -13.11
C PHE A 188 7.05 -0.93 -13.28
N ASN A 189 8.30 -0.56 -13.55
CA ASN A 189 8.70 0.80 -13.96
C ASN A 189 8.20 1.92 -13.02
N ASN A 190 8.17 1.67 -11.71
CA ASN A 190 7.72 2.60 -10.67
C ASN A 190 6.25 3.05 -10.82
N THR A 191 5.37 2.15 -11.26
CA THR A 191 3.92 2.36 -11.32
C THR A 191 3.26 2.05 -9.96
N SER A 192 2.21 1.23 -9.92
CA SER A 192 1.54 0.82 -8.68
C SER A 192 2.03 -0.55 -8.22
N TRP A 193 2.17 -0.72 -6.90
CA TRP A 193 2.47 -2.02 -6.29
C TRP A 193 1.27 -2.97 -6.40
N LYS A 194 1.56 -4.24 -6.67
CA LYS A 194 0.59 -5.33 -6.79
C LYS A 194 1.06 -6.52 -5.97
N ASP A 195 0.14 -7.22 -5.34
CA ASP A 195 0.47 -8.36 -4.49
C ASP A 195 1.05 -9.53 -5.31
N VAL A 196 1.98 -10.25 -4.68
CA VAL A 196 2.45 -11.57 -5.14
C VAL A 196 1.98 -12.62 -4.13
N PRO A 197 0.80 -13.23 -4.34
CA PRO A 197 0.37 -14.38 -3.58
C PRO A 197 1.35 -15.55 -3.65
N LYS A 198 1.17 -16.52 -2.76
CA LYS A 198 1.89 -17.80 -2.83
C LYS A 198 1.63 -18.46 -4.19
N ASP A 199 2.70 -18.99 -4.80
CA ASP A 199 2.67 -19.66 -6.12
C ASP A 199 2.17 -18.79 -7.29
N PHE A 200 2.14 -17.46 -7.12
CA PHE A 200 1.64 -16.54 -8.14
C PHE A 200 2.58 -16.41 -9.34
N ILE A 201 1.97 -16.36 -10.54
CA ILE A 201 2.64 -16.01 -11.79
C ILE A 201 2.29 -14.55 -12.08
N ILE A 202 3.30 -13.69 -12.12
CA ILE A 202 3.14 -12.28 -12.49
C ILE A 202 2.82 -12.22 -13.99
N PRO A 203 1.63 -11.72 -14.38
CA PRO A 203 1.25 -11.58 -15.78
C PRO A 203 1.75 -10.24 -16.34
N ASP A 204 1.58 -10.07 -17.66
CA ASP A 204 1.78 -8.82 -18.39
C ASP A 204 3.12 -8.13 -18.11
N ALA A 205 4.19 -8.92 -18.12
CA ALA A 205 5.56 -8.47 -17.89
C ALA A 205 5.93 -7.35 -18.86
N ILE A 206 6.41 -6.24 -18.30
CA ILE A 206 6.83 -5.06 -19.04
C ILE A 206 8.36 -5.01 -19.04
N LEU A 207 8.95 -4.66 -20.18
CA LEU A 207 10.38 -4.38 -20.27
C LEU A 207 10.78 -3.23 -19.32
N GLY A 208 12.04 -3.24 -18.90
CA GLY A 208 12.58 -2.25 -17.98
C GLY A 208 12.75 -2.81 -16.57
N LYS A 209 12.27 -2.11 -15.54
CA LYS A 209 12.50 -2.48 -14.14
C LYS A 209 11.31 -3.25 -13.58
N LEU A 210 11.57 -4.47 -13.12
CA LEU A 210 10.72 -5.19 -12.18
C LEU A 210 11.26 -4.94 -10.77
N ASN A 211 10.49 -4.22 -9.97
CA ASN A 211 10.75 -3.96 -8.57
C ASN A 211 9.97 -4.96 -7.71
N ILE A 212 10.62 -5.57 -6.74
CA ILE A 212 10.02 -6.53 -5.81
C ILE A 212 10.45 -6.14 -4.39
N ARG A 213 9.52 -6.17 -3.44
CA ARG A 213 9.82 -5.95 -2.01
C ARG A 213 8.88 -6.78 -1.13
N TYR A 214 9.27 -7.01 0.12
CA TYR A 214 8.32 -7.48 1.13
C TYR A 214 7.36 -6.35 1.49
N LYS A 215 6.07 -6.67 1.56
CA LYS A 215 5.05 -5.79 2.09
C LYS A 215 5.30 -5.52 3.57
N ALA A 216 4.79 -4.39 4.06
CA ALA A 216 4.73 -4.18 5.50
C ALA A 216 3.93 -5.32 6.17
N SER A 217 4.36 -5.72 7.37
CA SER A 217 3.61 -6.60 8.26
C SER A 217 3.17 -5.82 9.50
N ASP A 218 2.43 -6.48 10.38
CA ASP A 218 1.94 -5.86 11.62
C ASP A 218 3.03 -5.22 12.49
N ASN A 219 4.29 -5.65 12.37
CA ASN A 219 5.41 -5.26 13.23
C ASN A 219 6.69 -4.88 12.47
N LYS A 220 6.63 -4.77 11.14
CA LYS A 220 7.76 -4.36 10.30
C LYS A 220 7.28 -3.56 9.12
N LEU A 221 8.02 -2.53 8.78
CA LEU A 221 7.80 -1.74 7.58
C LEU A 221 8.22 -2.54 6.34
N SER A 222 7.76 -2.12 5.16
CA SER A 222 8.14 -2.75 3.89
C SER A 222 9.65 -2.77 3.72
N SER A 223 10.18 -3.79 3.04
CA SER A 223 11.62 -3.84 2.79
C SER A 223 12.08 -2.80 1.78
N ASP A 224 13.39 -2.65 1.68
CA ASP A 224 14.01 -2.09 0.48
C ASP A 224 13.63 -2.91 -0.75
N THR A 225 13.63 -2.23 -1.90
CA THR A 225 13.28 -2.82 -3.18
C THR A 225 14.46 -3.59 -3.78
N GLN A 226 14.22 -4.82 -4.21
CA GLN A 226 15.07 -5.51 -5.19
C GLN A 226 14.62 -5.13 -6.60
N THR A 227 15.54 -4.65 -7.43
CA THR A 227 15.25 -4.34 -8.83
C THR A 227 15.89 -5.39 -9.75
N ILE A 228 15.09 -5.93 -10.67
CA ILE A 228 15.52 -6.83 -11.74
C ILE A 228 15.24 -6.14 -13.07
N ILE A 229 16.24 -6.08 -13.95
CA ILE A 229 16.09 -5.47 -15.28
C ILE A 229 15.61 -6.55 -16.26
N LEU A 230 14.42 -6.35 -16.81
CA LEU A 230 13.82 -7.18 -17.84
C LEU A 230 14.15 -6.64 -19.23
N THR A 231 14.77 -7.47 -20.04
CA THR A 231 15.10 -7.18 -21.44
C THR A 231 14.33 -8.12 -22.37
N ARG A 232 14.53 -7.96 -23.69
CA ARG A 232 13.98 -8.86 -24.71
C ARG A 232 15.13 -9.58 -25.39
N SER A 233 15.07 -10.91 -25.43
CA SER A 233 16.02 -11.70 -26.20
C SER A 233 15.96 -11.30 -27.67
N GLN A 234 17.10 -11.36 -28.36
CA GLN A 234 17.18 -11.01 -29.78
C GLN A 234 17.53 -12.26 -30.58
N ILE A 235 16.85 -12.44 -31.71
CA ILE A 235 17.34 -13.38 -32.72
C ILE A 235 18.65 -12.80 -33.25
N PRO A 236 19.76 -13.54 -33.23
CA PRO A 236 21.03 -13.02 -33.75
C PRO A 236 20.84 -12.55 -35.19
N THR A 237 21.23 -11.32 -35.50
CA THR A 237 21.08 -10.69 -36.83
C THR A 237 21.82 -11.43 -37.95
N ASN A 238 22.78 -12.30 -37.60
CA ASN A 238 23.53 -13.15 -38.51
C ASN A 238 22.92 -14.55 -38.70
N HIS A 239 21.84 -14.90 -37.98
CA HIS A 239 21.14 -16.16 -38.18
C HIS A 239 20.20 -16.05 -39.39
N ASN A 240 20.69 -16.47 -40.56
CA ASN A 240 19.84 -16.73 -41.71
C ASN A 240 19.12 -18.06 -41.49
N ILE A 241 17.98 -18.02 -40.78
CA ILE A 241 17.09 -19.18 -40.70
C ILE A 241 16.66 -19.51 -42.14
N LYS A 242 16.99 -20.72 -42.60
CA LYS A 242 16.75 -21.15 -43.98
C LYS A 242 16.07 -22.50 -44.03
N VAL A 243 15.24 -22.69 -45.04
CA VAL A 243 14.61 -23.97 -45.37
C VAL A 243 15.26 -24.56 -46.60
N PHE A 244 15.68 -25.82 -46.50
CA PHE A 244 16.14 -26.60 -47.64
C PHE A 244 15.67 -28.04 -47.49
N ASN A 245 14.94 -28.58 -48.48
CA ASN A 245 14.45 -29.96 -48.47
C ASN A 245 13.78 -30.37 -47.14
N LYS A 246 12.73 -29.63 -46.74
CA LYS A 246 12.00 -29.82 -45.46
C LYS A 246 12.89 -29.84 -44.21
N THR A 247 14.06 -29.20 -44.29
CA THR A 247 15.02 -29.05 -43.20
C THR A 247 15.21 -27.58 -42.87
N LEU A 248 14.97 -27.22 -41.62
CA LEU A 248 15.26 -25.90 -41.06
C LEU A 248 16.72 -25.87 -40.60
N THR A 249 17.47 -24.87 -41.06
CA THR A 249 18.89 -24.64 -40.70
C THR A 249 19.08 -23.22 -40.18
N GLY A 250 20.18 -22.98 -39.47
CA GLY A 250 20.39 -21.68 -38.81
C GLY A 250 19.51 -21.52 -37.57
N VAL A 251 19.37 -22.60 -36.81
CA VAL A 251 18.73 -22.61 -35.49
C VAL A 251 19.69 -23.21 -34.48
N ASP A 252 19.48 -23.00 -33.19
CA ASP A 252 20.32 -23.55 -32.13
C ASP A 252 19.50 -23.92 -30.88
N ASP A 253 20.19 -24.39 -29.83
CA ASP A 253 19.59 -24.84 -28.58
C ASP A 253 19.00 -23.71 -27.71
N LYS A 254 19.20 -22.45 -28.09
CA LYS A 254 18.58 -21.28 -27.46
C LYS A 254 17.24 -20.95 -28.08
N MET A 255 16.87 -21.60 -29.19
CA MET A 255 15.63 -21.35 -29.90
C MET A 255 14.57 -22.42 -29.60
N GLN A 256 13.33 -22.05 -29.91
CA GLN A 256 12.16 -22.91 -29.85
C GLN A 256 11.26 -22.61 -31.04
N TYR A 257 10.49 -23.62 -31.48
CA TYR A 257 9.62 -23.51 -32.63
C TYR A 257 8.24 -24.12 -32.34
N ARG A 258 7.23 -23.71 -33.11
CA ARG A 258 5.91 -24.36 -33.13
C ARG A 258 5.24 -24.17 -34.48
N LEU A 259 4.29 -25.04 -34.80
CA LEU A 259 3.47 -24.91 -36.00
C LEU A 259 2.35 -23.88 -35.76
N LYS A 260 2.33 -22.83 -36.57
CA LYS A 260 1.39 -21.71 -36.44
C LYS A 260 -0.05 -22.22 -36.45
N ASN A 261 -0.87 -21.72 -35.54
CA ASN A 261 -2.29 -22.05 -35.39
C ASN A 261 -2.64 -23.52 -35.09
N GLN A 262 -1.67 -24.42 -34.93
CA GLN A 262 -1.91 -25.83 -34.61
C GLN A 262 -1.40 -26.24 -33.24
N ASN A 263 -0.36 -25.59 -32.73
CA ASN A 263 0.22 -25.93 -31.43
C ASN A 263 0.33 -24.67 -30.56
N SER A 264 -0.21 -24.75 -29.34
CA SER A 264 -0.04 -23.70 -28.32
C SER A 264 1.31 -23.79 -27.62
N THR A 265 1.92 -24.98 -27.60
CA THR A 265 3.16 -25.28 -26.87
C THR A 265 4.37 -25.13 -27.77
N TRP A 266 5.42 -24.49 -27.25
CA TRP A 266 6.69 -24.36 -27.94
C TRP A 266 7.56 -25.60 -27.78
N ILE A 267 8.22 -26.01 -28.85
CA ILE A 267 9.13 -27.16 -28.89
C ILE A 267 10.56 -26.64 -28.84
N ASN A 268 11.33 -27.10 -27.86
CA ASN A 268 12.75 -26.74 -27.76
C ASN A 268 13.55 -27.33 -28.92
N ILE A 269 14.42 -26.52 -29.51
CA ILE A 269 15.39 -26.99 -30.49
C ILE A 269 16.59 -27.53 -29.71
N THR A 270 17.13 -28.68 -30.13
CA THR A 270 18.27 -29.34 -29.46
C THR A 270 19.51 -29.44 -30.36
N ASN A 271 19.36 -29.18 -31.65
CA ASN A 271 20.39 -29.35 -32.67
C ASN A 271 20.47 -28.10 -33.56
N ASN A 272 21.52 -27.97 -34.36
CA ASN A 272 21.69 -26.86 -35.30
C ASN A 272 20.80 -26.91 -36.55
N LYS A 273 19.94 -27.93 -36.64
CA LYS A 273 18.98 -28.16 -37.73
C LYS A 273 17.80 -29.00 -37.26
N ILE A 274 16.66 -28.84 -37.92
CA ILE A 274 15.45 -29.66 -37.73
C ILE A 274 15.07 -30.29 -39.06
N GLN A 275 15.00 -31.61 -39.13
CA GLN A 275 14.76 -32.35 -40.37
C GLN A 275 13.34 -32.90 -40.43
N LYS A 276 12.86 -33.20 -41.65
CA LYS A 276 11.58 -33.88 -41.90
C LYS A 276 10.38 -33.14 -41.28
N LEU A 277 10.39 -31.81 -41.34
CA LEU A 277 9.23 -31.04 -40.93
C LEU A 277 8.12 -31.17 -41.97
N GLU A 278 6.89 -31.35 -41.48
CA GLU A 278 5.70 -31.33 -42.34
C GLU A 278 5.50 -29.94 -42.95
N SER A 279 4.80 -29.90 -44.10
CA SER A 279 4.51 -28.66 -44.78
C SER A 279 3.60 -27.77 -43.93
N GLY A 280 3.92 -26.48 -43.83
CA GLY A 280 3.22 -25.52 -43.00
C GLY A 280 4.07 -24.31 -42.60
N THR A 281 3.45 -23.33 -41.92
CA THR A 281 4.13 -22.13 -41.43
C THR A 281 4.53 -22.31 -39.97
N TYR A 282 5.83 -22.27 -39.69
CA TYR A 282 6.40 -22.40 -38.36
C TYR A 282 6.75 -21.03 -37.78
N GLU A 283 6.47 -20.86 -36.50
CA GLU A 283 6.91 -19.74 -35.69
C GLU A 283 8.17 -20.14 -34.93
N ILE A 284 9.21 -19.30 -34.96
CA ILE A 284 10.50 -19.54 -34.33
C ILE A 284 10.86 -18.33 -33.47
N ARG A 285 11.38 -18.56 -32.27
CA ARG A 285 11.89 -17.50 -31.38
C ARG A 285 13.05 -17.99 -30.53
N VAL A 286 13.87 -17.07 -30.02
CA VAL A 286 14.79 -17.35 -28.92
C VAL A 286 13.98 -17.51 -27.63
N LYS A 287 14.26 -18.57 -26.87
CA LYS A 287 13.55 -18.87 -25.62
C LYS A 287 13.88 -17.86 -24.52
N PRO A 288 12.94 -17.57 -23.60
CA PRO A 288 13.21 -16.68 -22.48
C PRO A 288 14.36 -17.22 -21.65
N ASN A 289 15.12 -16.32 -21.02
CA ASN A 289 16.18 -16.66 -20.08
C ASN A 289 15.94 -15.99 -18.71
N LYS A 290 16.92 -15.97 -17.82
CA LYS A 290 16.74 -15.49 -16.43
C LYS A 290 16.18 -14.07 -16.33
N THR A 291 16.54 -13.17 -17.24
CA THR A 291 16.15 -11.76 -17.19
C THR A 291 15.73 -11.19 -18.55
N ALA A 292 15.64 -12.02 -19.59
CA ALA A 292 15.16 -11.60 -20.89
C ALA A 292 13.95 -12.42 -21.33
N LEU A 293 12.87 -11.73 -21.69
CA LEU A 293 11.69 -12.34 -22.32
C LEU A 293 12.11 -13.00 -23.64
N ALA A 294 11.24 -13.87 -24.16
CA ALA A 294 11.47 -14.48 -25.47
C ALA A 294 11.61 -13.39 -26.54
N SER A 295 12.28 -13.70 -27.65
CA SER A 295 12.40 -12.76 -28.76
C SER A 295 11.08 -12.56 -29.48
N GLU A 296 11.07 -11.57 -30.38
CA GLU A 296 10.06 -11.53 -31.44
C GLU A 296 10.04 -12.84 -32.24
N ILE A 297 8.87 -13.14 -32.82
CA ILE A 297 8.64 -14.34 -33.61
C ILE A 297 9.11 -14.11 -35.05
N VAL A 298 9.80 -15.11 -35.61
CA VAL A 298 10.09 -15.22 -37.04
C VAL A 298 9.22 -16.33 -37.61
N GLU A 299 8.51 -16.04 -38.70
CA GLU A 299 7.68 -17.00 -39.41
C GLU A 299 8.40 -17.55 -40.64
N ILE A 300 8.36 -18.87 -40.81
CA ILE A 300 8.99 -19.58 -41.92
C ILE A 300 8.01 -20.62 -42.49
N THR A 301 7.78 -20.57 -43.80
CA THR A 301 6.93 -21.54 -44.49
C THR A 301 7.76 -22.68 -45.09
N ILE A 302 7.35 -23.90 -44.82
CA ILE A 302 7.89 -25.13 -45.40
C ILE A 302 6.85 -25.68 -46.38
N ASN A 303 7.25 -25.84 -47.64
CA ASN A 303 6.43 -26.42 -48.71
C ASN A 303 6.70 -27.92 -48.86
#